data_AF-A0A962R1X9-F1
#
_entry.id   AF-A0A962R1X9-F1
#
_cell.length_a   1.000
_cell.length_b   1.000
_cell.length_c   1.000
_cell.angle_alpha   90.00
_cell.angle_beta   90.00
_cell.angle_gamma   90.00
#
_symmetry.space_group_name_H-M   'P 1'
#
loop_
_entity.id
_entity.type
_entity.pdbx_description
1 polymer ?
#
loop_
_entity_poly.entity_id
_entity_poly.type
_entity_poly.pdbx_seq_one_letter_code
_entity_poly.pdbx_strand_id
1 'polypeptide(L)'
;ELASVLAHEMAHVTQRHIARAFEMADRTSLSALAGLLAALVIGTQNSQAGQAAVAAVSGVQAQRALDFSRANEQEADRVGMQTLVDAGFDPHAAPAMFERMMQASRYSSSDRIPEFLRTHPLSENRIADTRNRARQYPEKEPEISLDYQLMRARVGNQLAKTPEEAVQKFKGELAGTPRSPEAARYGLVLALTDAGKADEAALELDGIWSKRPDRIEYIIADAEIDMARGQPGKAVEKLAARLKLSPGNHALTMTYANALMQDGKAHIAEEVLVAQSKLTPNDPGLWYLLAEVQGLSGNILGLHQARAEYFILNGNLDQAEKQLTYALELSRGDYLTSARINQRLADIAAMRAEMDF
;
A
#
# COMPACT_ATOMS: atom_id res chain seq x y z
N GLU A 1 11.94 -7.21 -9.39
CA GLU A 1 11.49 -7.83 -8.13
C GLU A 1 10.15 -7.27 -7.68
N LEU A 2 10.01 -5.98 -7.39
CA LEU A 2 8.69 -5.41 -7.05
C LEU A 2 7.60 -5.77 -8.09
N ALA A 3 7.89 -5.54 -9.39
CA ALA A 3 6.99 -5.91 -10.47
C ALA A 3 6.65 -7.41 -10.49
N SER A 4 7.55 -8.28 -10.03
CA SER A 4 7.31 -9.72 -9.95
C SER A 4 6.28 -10.07 -8.87
N VAL A 5 6.33 -9.39 -7.70
CA VAL A 5 5.30 -9.52 -6.66
C VAL A 5 3.96 -8.99 -7.18
N LEU A 6 3.96 -7.81 -7.81
CA LEU A 6 2.71 -7.24 -8.34
C LEU A 6 2.07 -8.14 -9.41
N ALA A 7 2.88 -8.68 -10.33
CA ALA A 7 2.38 -9.60 -11.36
C ALA A 7 1.85 -10.91 -10.75
N HIS A 8 2.47 -11.40 -9.67
CA HIS A 8 2.00 -12.56 -8.91
C HIS A 8 0.63 -12.31 -8.25
N GLU A 9 0.48 -11.17 -7.58
CA GLU A 9 -0.81 -10.80 -6.96
C GLU A 9 -1.90 -10.54 -8.01
N MET A 10 -1.55 -9.90 -9.13
CA MET A 10 -2.47 -9.76 -10.25
C MET A 10 -2.92 -11.13 -10.76
N ALA A 11 -2.01 -12.10 -10.87
CA ALA A 11 -2.37 -13.46 -11.25
C ALA A 11 -3.30 -14.12 -10.23
N HIS A 12 -3.14 -13.90 -8.92
CA HIS A 12 -4.12 -14.38 -7.94
C HIS A 12 -5.53 -13.86 -8.20
N VAL A 13 -5.65 -12.58 -8.58
CA VAL A 13 -6.92 -11.94 -8.90
C VAL A 13 -7.49 -12.42 -10.23
N THR A 14 -6.70 -12.40 -11.31
CA THR A 14 -7.18 -12.79 -12.65
C THR A 14 -7.56 -14.27 -12.72
N GLN A 15 -6.83 -15.12 -11.99
CA GLN A 15 -7.12 -16.54 -11.88
C GLN A 15 -8.17 -16.85 -10.80
N ARG A 16 -8.76 -15.82 -10.16
CA ARG A 16 -9.86 -15.92 -9.21
C ARG A 16 -9.57 -16.91 -8.07
N HIS A 17 -8.33 -16.96 -7.58
CA HIS A 17 -7.91 -17.96 -6.58
C HIS A 17 -8.77 -17.91 -5.31
N ILE A 18 -9.14 -16.72 -4.84
CA ILE A 18 -10.01 -16.54 -3.67
C ILE A 18 -11.41 -17.11 -3.93
N ALA A 19 -12.04 -16.77 -5.06
CA ALA A 19 -13.37 -17.30 -5.38
C ALA A 19 -13.38 -18.82 -5.56
N ARG A 20 -12.34 -19.38 -6.20
CA ARG A 20 -12.17 -20.83 -6.33
C ARG A 20 -11.91 -21.51 -4.98
N ALA A 21 -11.23 -20.83 -4.05
CA ALA A 21 -11.03 -21.33 -2.70
C ALA A 21 -12.35 -21.45 -1.93
N PHE A 22 -13.24 -20.46 -2.03
CA PHE A 22 -14.59 -20.54 -1.45
C PHE A 22 -15.41 -21.68 -2.06
N GLU A 23 -15.42 -21.81 -3.38
CA GLU A 23 -16.12 -22.92 -4.05
C GLU A 23 -15.59 -24.30 -3.64
N MET A 24 -14.26 -24.42 -3.46
CA MET A 24 -13.63 -25.64 -2.99
C MET A 24 -13.98 -25.92 -1.52
N ALA A 25 -14.02 -24.90 -0.66
CA ALA A 25 -14.41 -25.06 0.74
C ALA A 25 -15.84 -25.59 0.87
N ASP A 26 -16.78 -25.05 0.09
CA ASP A 26 -18.17 -25.51 0.04
C ASP A 26 -18.27 -26.98 -0.37
N ARG A 27 -17.58 -27.37 -1.45
CA ARG A 27 -17.55 -28.77 -1.91
C ARG A 27 -16.87 -29.69 -0.89
N THR A 28 -15.81 -29.22 -0.26
CA THR A 28 -15.06 -30.01 0.73
C THR A 28 -15.90 -30.24 1.98
N SER A 29 -16.69 -29.27 2.43
CA SER A 29 -17.58 -29.39 3.59
C SER A 29 -18.58 -30.54 3.46
N LEU A 30 -19.16 -30.73 2.27
CA LEU A 30 -20.05 -31.85 1.96
C LEU A 30 -19.32 -33.20 2.01
N SER A 31 -18.12 -33.28 1.42
CA SER A 31 -17.32 -34.49 1.43
C SER A 31 -16.79 -34.85 2.82
N ALA A 32 -16.48 -33.82 3.63
CA ALA A 32 -16.04 -33.95 5.02
C ALA A 32 -17.16 -34.53 5.89
N LEU A 33 -18.38 -34.05 5.71
CA LEU A 33 -19.56 -34.58 6.40
C LEU A 33 -19.80 -36.04 6.03
N ALA A 34 -19.73 -36.40 4.74
CA ALA A 34 -19.86 -37.79 4.30
C ALA A 34 -18.76 -38.69 4.88
N GLY A 35 -17.51 -38.22 4.91
CA GLY A 35 -16.38 -38.93 5.51
C GLY A 35 -16.52 -39.10 7.02
N LEU A 36 -17.04 -38.09 7.72
CA LEU A 36 -17.33 -38.15 9.15
C LEU A 36 -18.45 -39.14 9.45
N LEU A 37 -19.53 -39.14 8.67
CA LEU A 37 -20.62 -40.10 8.80
C LEU A 37 -20.13 -41.54 8.59
N ALA A 38 -19.28 -41.78 7.59
CA ALA A 38 -18.67 -43.08 7.39
C ALA A 38 -17.76 -43.49 8.57
N ALA A 39 -16.97 -42.55 9.11
CA ALA A 39 -16.13 -42.80 10.29
C ALA A 39 -16.95 -43.11 11.55
N LEU A 40 -18.11 -42.46 11.73
CA LEU A 40 -19.04 -42.76 12.81
C LEU A 40 -19.64 -44.16 12.69
N VAL A 41 -20.01 -44.60 11.48
CA VAL A 41 -20.50 -45.97 11.22
C VAL A 41 -19.43 -47.02 11.52
N ILE A 42 -18.15 -46.74 11.25
CA ILE A 42 -17.04 -47.62 11.66
C ILE A 42 -16.89 -47.61 13.19
N GLY A 43 -17.05 -46.45 13.81
CA GLY A 43 -16.96 -46.25 15.26
C GLY A 43 -18.00 -47.03 16.08
N THR A 44 -19.18 -47.31 15.51
CA THR A 44 -20.19 -48.17 16.18
C THR A 44 -19.74 -49.62 16.30
N GLN A 45 -18.82 -50.08 15.44
CA GLN A 45 -18.28 -51.43 15.46
C GLN A 45 -16.96 -51.51 16.24
N ASN A 46 -16.12 -50.48 16.13
CA ASN A 46 -14.86 -50.37 16.88
C ASN A 46 -14.51 -48.89 17.10
N SER A 47 -14.52 -48.47 18.38
CA SER A 47 -14.28 -47.08 18.77
C SER A 47 -12.89 -46.57 18.40
N GLN A 48 -11.86 -47.42 18.50
CA GLN A 48 -10.49 -47.07 18.11
C GLN A 48 -10.37 -46.92 16.58
N ALA A 49 -11.03 -47.79 15.82
CA ALA A 49 -11.07 -47.70 14.36
C ALA A 49 -11.83 -46.45 13.89
N GLY A 50 -12.93 -46.08 14.58
CA GLY A 50 -13.66 -44.84 14.32
C GLY A 50 -12.81 -43.59 14.54
N GLN A 51 -12.06 -43.52 15.64
CA GLN A 51 -11.15 -42.39 15.91
C GLN A 51 -10.03 -42.28 14.86
N ALA A 52 -9.43 -43.41 14.47
CA ALA A 52 -8.43 -43.43 13.40
C ALA A 52 -9.01 -42.98 12.05
N ALA A 53 -10.26 -43.37 11.74
CA ALA A 53 -10.96 -42.93 10.54
C ALA A 53 -11.23 -41.42 10.53
N VAL A 54 -11.63 -40.83 11.66
CA VAL A 54 -11.80 -39.37 11.80
C VAL A 54 -10.47 -38.64 11.59
N ALA A 55 -9.39 -39.12 12.21
CA ALA A 55 -8.06 -38.54 12.02
C ALA A 55 -7.60 -38.61 10.55
N ALA A 56 -7.86 -39.73 9.87
CA ALA A 56 -7.56 -39.89 8.45
C ALA A 56 -8.36 -38.91 7.58
N VAL A 57 -9.67 -38.74 7.84
CA VAL A 57 -10.52 -37.78 7.12
C VAL A 57 -10.01 -36.35 7.30
N SER A 58 -9.63 -35.95 8.52
CA SER A 58 -9.06 -34.63 8.79
C SER A 58 -7.69 -34.44 8.12
N GLY A 59 -6.83 -35.45 8.13
CA GLY A 59 -5.53 -35.42 7.47
C GLY A 59 -5.65 -35.28 5.94
N VAL A 60 -6.58 -36.01 5.32
CA VAL A 60 -6.86 -35.89 3.87
C VAL A 60 -7.35 -34.49 3.51
N GLN A 61 -8.23 -33.90 4.33
CA GLN A 61 -8.72 -32.54 4.07
C GLN A 61 -7.61 -31.49 4.20
N ALA A 62 -6.79 -31.58 5.25
CA ALA A 62 -5.65 -30.69 5.43
C ALA A 62 -4.67 -30.80 4.25
N GLN A 63 -4.39 -32.02 3.78
CA GLN A 63 -3.52 -32.23 2.63
C GLN A 63 -4.12 -31.62 1.35
N ARG A 64 -5.42 -31.81 1.08
CA ARG A 64 -6.10 -31.21 -0.08
C ARG A 64 -6.03 -29.68 -0.07
N ALA A 65 -6.20 -29.05 1.08
CA ALA A 65 -6.09 -27.60 1.22
C ALA A 65 -4.66 -27.12 0.90
N LEU A 66 -3.65 -27.82 1.40
CA LEU A 66 -2.24 -27.52 1.10
C LEU A 66 -1.90 -27.72 -0.37
N ASP A 67 -2.40 -28.78 -1.00
CA ASP A 67 -2.17 -29.06 -2.41
C ASP A 67 -2.85 -28.03 -3.31
N PHE A 68 -4.08 -27.63 -2.98
CA PHE A 68 -4.79 -26.55 -3.67
C PHE A 68 -4.05 -25.21 -3.55
N SER A 69 -3.58 -24.85 -2.35
CA SER A 69 -2.76 -23.66 -2.14
C SER A 69 -1.48 -23.71 -2.98
N ARG A 70 -0.75 -24.83 -2.97
CA ARG A 70 0.46 -25.00 -3.80
C ARG A 70 0.18 -24.90 -5.30
N ALA A 71 -0.94 -25.44 -5.78
CA ALA A 71 -1.34 -25.34 -7.18
C ALA A 71 -1.64 -23.88 -7.58
N ASN A 72 -2.33 -23.13 -6.72
CA ASN A 72 -2.59 -21.70 -6.95
C ASN A 72 -1.29 -20.88 -7.02
N GLU A 73 -0.34 -21.16 -6.14
CA GLU A 73 0.98 -20.50 -6.16
C GLU A 73 1.74 -20.79 -7.46
N GLN A 74 1.75 -22.04 -7.93
CA GLN A 74 2.39 -22.40 -9.21
C GLN A 74 1.70 -21.75 -10.41
N GLU A 75 0.37 -21.65 -10.36
CA GLU A 75 -0.40 -20.96 -11.41
C GLU A 75 -0.10 -19.46 -11.41
N ALA A 76 -0.07 -18.84 -10.23
CA ALA A 76 0.27 -17.43 -10.05
C ALA A 76 1.71 -17.11 -10.49
N ASP A 77 2.68 -17.94 -10.11
CA ASP A 77 4.07 -17.82 -10.54
C ASP A 77 4.18 -17.83 -12.08
N ARG A 78 3.46 -18.75 -12.74
CA ARG A 78 3.49 -18.91 -14.20
C ARG A 78 2.81 -17.75 -14.93
N VAL A 79 1.59 -17.38 -14.53
CA VAL A 79 0.82 -16.29 -15.16
C VAL A 79 1.44 -14.93 -14.85
N GLY A 80 1.92 -14.75 -13.62
CA GLY A 80 2.65 -13.57 -13.19
C GLY A 80 3.95 -13.40 -13.97
N MET A 81 4.71 -14.48 -14.21
CA MET A 81 5.92 -14.40 -15.03
C MET A 81 5.63 -14.00 -16.49
N GLN A 82 4.55 -14.52 -17.10
CA GLN A 82 4.14 -14.10 -18.43
C GLN A 82 3.83 -12.59 -18.46
N THR A 83 3.04 -12.13 -17.49
CA THR A 83 2.68 -10.71 -17.33
C THR A 83 3.91 -9.83 -17.14
N LEU A 84 4.87 -10.29 -16.34
CA LEU A 84 6.13 -9.61 -16.07
C LEU A 84 6.95 -9.44 -17.36
N VAL A 85 7.05 -10.49 -18.17
CA VAL A 85 7.77 -10.48 -19.46
C VAL A 85 7.06 -9.60 -20.48
N ASP A 86 5.73 -9.69 -20.58
CA ASP A 86 4.92 -8.89 -21.50
C ASP A 86 5.01 -7.38 -21.18
N ALA A 87 5.15 -7.04 -19.89
CA ALA A 87 5.42 -5.69 -19.42
C ALA A 87 6.89 -5.25 -19.62
N GLY A 88 7.73 -6.10 -20.18
CA GLY A 88 9.13 -5.82 -20.48
C GLY A 88 10.05 -5.85 -19.26
N PHE A 89 9.69 -6.52 -18.16
CA PHE A 89 10.60 -6.70 -17.03
C PHE A 89 11.45 -7.96 -17.17
N ASP A 90 12.54 -8.01 -16.40
CA ASP A 90 13.46 -9.15 -16.39
C ASP A 90 12.77 -10.43 -15.85
N PRO A 91 12.68 -11.51 -16.66
CA PRO A 91 12.09 -12.80 -16.23
C PRO A 91 12.86 -13.45 -15.07
N HIS A 92 14.14 -13.13 -14.87
CA HIS A 92 14.97 -13.67 -13.79
C HIS A 92 14.73 -12.97 -12.45
N ALA A 93 13.96 -11.87 -12.42
CA ALA A 93 13.69 -11.14 -11.20
C ALA A 93 12.85 -11.93 -10.19
N ALA A 94 11.89 -12.74 -10.65
CA ALA A 94 11.07 -13.59 -9.77
C ALA A 94 11.88 -14.69 -9.06
N PRO A 95 12.66 -15.55 -9.77
CA PRO A 95 13.48 -16.57 -9.10
C PRO A 95 14.57 -15.95 -8.22
N ALA A 96 15.21 -14.85 -8.63
CA ALA A 96 16.20 -14.15 -7.80
C ALA A 96 15.59 -13.65 -6.47
N MET A 97 14.38 -13.10 -6.52
CA MET A 97 13.65 -12.66 -5.34
C MET A 97 13.31 -13.85 -4.43
N PHE A 98 12.85 -14.96 -4.99
CA PHE A 98 12.54 -16.18 -4.23
C PHE A 98 13.79 -16.74 -3.55
N GLU A 99 14.92 -16.78 -4.23
CA GLU A 99 16.20 -17.22 -3.65
C GLU A 99 16.62 -16.32 -2.48
N ARG A 100 16.49 -14.99 -2.62
CA ARG A 100 16.77 -14.04 -1.53
C ARG A 100 15.84 -14.24 -0.34
N MET A 101 14.54 -14.44 -0.57
CA MET A 101 13.58 -14.72 0.50
C MET A 101 13.87 -16.05 1.21
N MET A 102 14.21 -17.10 0.45
CA MET A 102 14.61 -18.40 1.01
C MET A 102 15.92 -18.29 1.82
N GLN A 103 16.88 -17.50 1.36
CA GLN A 103 18.11 -17.25 2.11
C GLN A 103 17.81 -16.48 3.41
N ALA A 104 16.97 -15.44 3.35
CA ALA A 104 16.59 -14.66 4.52
C ALA A 104 15.80 -15.48 5.55
N SER A 105 14.95 -16.41 5.11
CA SER A 105 14.17 -17.28 6.00
C SER A 105 15.03 -18.33 6.72
N ARG A 106 16.13 -18.80 6.11
CA ARG A 106 17.06 -19.79 6.73
C ARG A 106 17.78 -19.26 7.97
N TYR A 107 18.09 -17.97 8.01
CA TYR A 107 18.76 -17.32 9.15
C TYR A 107 17.79 -16.69 10.14
N SER A 108 16.49 -16.88 9.90
CA SER A 108 15.41 -16.31 10.70
C SER A 108 14.88 -17.38 11.66
N SER A 109 14.83 -17.07 12.96
CA SER A 109 14.01 -17.84 13.92
C SER A 109 12.55 -17.87 13.44
N SER A 110 11.74 -18.83 13.89
CA SER A 110 10.33 -19.01 13.46
C SER A 110 9.48 -17.72 13.49
N ASP A 111 9.82 -16.76 14.37
CA ASP A 111 9.14 -15.46 14.49
C ASP A 111 9.57 -14.40 13.47
N ARG A 112 10.56 -14.68 12.61
CA ARG A 112 11.08 -13.75 11.59
C ARG A 112 10.80 -14.20 10.16
N ILE A 113 9.98 -15.24 9.97
CA ILE A 113 9.49 -15.58 8.63
C ILE A 113 8.68 -14.39 8.10
N PRO A 114 9.03 -13.80 6.94
CA PRO A 114 8.26 -12.72 6.36
C PRO A 114 6.78 -13.09 6.26
N GLU A 115 5.87 -12.19 6.63
CA GLU A 115 4.41 -12.43 6.58
C GLU A 115 3.97 -12.88 5.18
N PHE A 116 4.59 -12.35 4.14
CA PHE A 116 4.38 -12.76 2.75
C PHE A 116 4.58 -14.28 2.55
N LEU A 117 5.54 -14.92 3.22
CA LEU A 117 5.77 -16.36 3.10
C LEU A 117 4.76 -17.21 3.89
N ARG A 118 3.96 -16.60 4.76
CA ARG A 118 2.85 -17.27 5.45
C ARG A 118 1.66 -17.45 4.53
N THR A 119 1.37 -16.44 3.70
CA THR A 119 0.31 -16.50 2.69
C THR A 119 0.77 -17.16 1.39
N HIS A 120 2.04 -16.97 1.01
CA HIS A 120 2.65 -17.52 -0.20
C HIS A 120 3.82 -18.46 0.17
N PRO A 121 3.54 -19.73 0.53
CA PRO A 121 4.57 -20.65 0.95
C PRO A 121 5.58 -20.92 -0.17
N LEU A 122 6.84 -20.60 0.10
CA LEU A 122 7.94 -20.81 -0.85
C LEU A 122 8.55 -22.20 -0.68
N SER A 123 8.89 -22.85 -1.80
CA SER A 123 9.54 -24.17 -1.82
C SER A 123 10.66 -24.23 -2.85
N GLU A 124 11.58 -25.19 -2.67
CA GLU A 124 12.66 -25.43 -3.65
C GLU A 124 12.10 -25.79 -5.03
N ASN A 125 10.97 -26.48 -5.10
CA ASN A 125 10.27 -26.80 -6.34
C ASN A 125 9.78 -25.53 -7.06
N ARG A 126 9.23 -24.54 -6.34
CA ARG A 126 8.82 -23.26 -6.93
C ARG A 126 10.02 -22.48 -7.47
N ILE A 127 11.13 -22.46 -6.74
CA ILE A 127 12.37 -21.83 -7.19
C ILE A 127 12.89 -22.52 -8.46
N ALA A 128 12.91 -23.85 -8.49
CA ALA A 128 13.35 -24.61 -9.65
C ALA A 128 12.46 -24.40 -10.87
N ASP A 129 11.13 -24.42 -10.69
CA ASP A 129 10.16 -24.19 -11.76
C ASP A 129 10.28 -22.77 -12.33
N THR A 130 10.28 -21.74 -11.48
CA THR A 130 10.45 -20.35 -11.93
C THR A 130 11.80 -20.11 -12.60
N ARG A 131 12.89 -20.70 -12.12
CA ARG A 131 14.20 -20.63 -12.78
C ARG A 131 14.18 -21.32 -14.15
N ASN A 132 13.55 -22.48 -14.28
CA ASN A 132 13.43 -23.19 -15.55
C ASN A 132 12.59 -22.41 -16.57
N ARG A 133 11.54 -21.72 -16.13
CA ARG A 133 10.72 -20.85 -16.98
C ARG A 133 11.46 -19.59 -17.39
N ALA A 134 12.16 -18.93 -16.47
CA ALA A 134 12.91 -17.72 -16.77
C ALA A 134 13.93 -17.94 -17.90
N ARG A 135 14.56 -19.12 -17.95
CA ARG A 135 15.49 -19.53 -19.02
C ARG A 135 14.87 -19.67 -20.41
N GLN A 136 13.53 -19.75 -20.52
CA GLN A 136 12.83 -19.80 -21.79
C GLN A 136 12.68 -18.42 -22.43
N TYR A 137 12.92 -17.37 -21.66
CA TYR A 137 12.87 -15.99 -22.12
C TYR A 137 14.28 -15.45 -22.36
N PRO A 138 14.45 -14.51 -23.30
CA PRO A 138 15.70 -13.79 -23.45
C PRO A 138 16.11 -13.11 -22.14
N GLU A 139 17.40 -13.15 -21.84
CA GLU A 139 17.95 -12.39 -20.72
C GLU A 139 17.78 -10.89 -21.03
N LYS A 140 17.28 -10.13 -20.04
CA LYS A 140 17.13 -8.69 -20.13
C LYS A 140 17.93 -8.05 -19.02
N GLU A 141 18.80 -7.12 -19.38
CA GLU A 141 19.52 -6.35 -18.35
C GLU A 141 18.53 -5.56 -17.50
N PRO A 142 18.61 -5.65 -16.16
CA PRO A 142 17.74 -4.89 -15.28
C PRO A 142 18.00 -3.39 -15.42
N GLU A 143 17.02 -2.65 -15.94
CA GLU A 143 17.10 -1.19 -15.97
C GLU A 143 16.97 -0.62 -14.56
N ILE A 144 17.89 0.28 -14.19
CA ILE A 144 17.80 1.05 -12.94
C ILE A 144 16.88 2.24 -13.20
N SER A 145 15.57 2.02 -13.07
CA SER A 145 14.60 3.11 -13.10
C SER A 145 14.85 4.05 -11.92
N LEU A 146 15.16 5.32 -12.21
CA LEU A 146 15.33 6.31 -11.14
C LEU A 146 14.02 6.49 -10.36
N ASP A 147 12.87 6.56 -11.04
CA ASP A 147 11.57 6.78 -10.41
C ASP A 147 11.31 5.72 -9.33
N TYR A 148 11.57 4.45 -9.65
CA TYR A 148 11.50 3.36 -8.67
C TYR A 148 12.46 3.58 -7.49
N GLN A 149 13.70 3.99 -7.74
CA GLN A 149 14.69 4.20 -6.67
C GLN A 149 14.33 5.41 -5.79
N LEU A 150 13.76 6.49 -6.34
CA LEU A 150 13.27 7.64 -5.57
C LEU A 150 12.10 7.26 -4.68
N MET A 151 11.13 6.50 -5.21
CA MET A 151 10.00 6.01 -4.42
C MET A 151 10.46 5.05 -3.33
N ARG A 152 11.41 4.15 -3.65
CA ARG A 152 12.05 3.28 -2.65
C ARG A 152 12.75 4.07 -1.55
N ALA A 153 13.40 5.20 -1.89
CA ALA A 153 14.01 6.08 -0.90
C ALA A 153 12.96 6.78 -0.02
N ARG A 154 11.82 7.22 -0.59
CA ARG A 154 10.70 7.81 0.18
C ARG A 154 10.08 6.81 1.16
N VAL A 155 9.76 5.60 0.69
CA VAL A 155 9.29 4.50 1.56
C VAL A 155 10.35 4.17 2.62
N GLY A 156 11.62 4.17 2.23
CA GLY A 156 12.74 3.93 3.13
C GLY A 156 12.88 4.95 4.25
N ASN A 157 12.42 6.20 4.05
CA ASN A 157 12.31 7.23 5.09
C ASN A 157 11.09 6.99 5.99
N GLN A 158 9.92 6.74 5.40
CA GLN A 158 8.68 6.51 6.16
C GLN A 158 8.74 5.30 7.10
N LEU A 159 9.53 4.29 6.75
CA LEU A 159 9.73 3.09 7.58
C LEU A 159 10.82 3.25 8.64
N ALA A 160 11.60 4.33 8.63
CA ALA A 160 12.60 4.59 9.65
C ALA A 160 11.93 4.97 10.97
N LYS A 161 12.51 4.60 12.11
CA LYS A 161 11.90 4.90 13.42
C LYS A 161 12.08 6.36 13.80
N THR A 162 13.20 6.96 13.40
CA THR A 162 13.46 8.39 13.58
C THR A 162 14.11 8.97 12.32
N PRO A 163 13.98 10.29 12.11
CA PRO A 163 14.68 10.96 11.01
C PRO A 163 16.20 10.77 11.05
N GLU A 164 16.82 10.76 12.23
CA GLU A 164 18.27 10.57 12.37
C GLU A 164 18.72 9.17 11.92
N GLU A 165 17.93 8.13 12.19
CA GLU A 165 18.18 6.79 11.67
C GLU A 165 18.20 6.79 10.14
N ALA A 166 17.21 7.45 9.52
CA ALA A 166 17.15 7.60 8.07
C ALA A 166 18.37 8.37 7.52
N VAL A 167 18.79 9.45 8.19
CA VAL A 167 19.99 10.21 7.82
C VAL A 167 21.22 9.32 7.83
N GLN A 168 21.44 8.53 8.90
CA GLN A 168 22.59 7.63 8.99
C GLN A 168 22.56 6.54 7.92
N LYS A 169 21.37 5.98 7.65
CA LYS A 169 21.17 4.97 6.59
C LYS A 169 21.60 5.51 5.23
N PHE A 170 21.10 6.67 4.81
CA PHE A 170 21.42 7.21 3.49
C PHE A 170 22.85 7.76 3.40
N LYS A 171 23.42 8.30 4.49
CA LYS A 171 24.86 8.63 4.54
C LYS A 171 25.73 7.39 4.38
N GLY A 172 25.37 6.29 5.04
CA GLY A 172 26.05 5.00 4.89
C GLY A 172 25.93 4.43 3.47
N GLU A 173 24.74 4.53 2.86
CA GLU A 173 24.51 4.09 1.48
C GLU A 173 25.39 4.87 0.48
N LEU A 174 25.51 6.19 0.66
CA LEU A 174 26.34 7.06 -0.17
C LEU A 174 27.84 6.85 0.03
N ALA A 175 28.27 6.46 1.23
CA ALA A 175 29.68 6.15 1.52
C ALA A 175 30.15 4.84 0.87
N GLY A 176 29.22 3.94 0.54
CA GLY A 176 29.49 2.68 -0.15
C GLY A 176 29.40 2.81 -1.68
N THR A 177 28.73 1.85 -2.30
CA THR A 177 28.45 1.84 -3.74
C THR A 177 26.95 1.72 -3.94
N PRO A 178 26.20 2.84 -3.82
CA PRO A 178 24.75 2.82 -3.91
C PRO A 178 24.32 2.39 -5.32
N ARG A 179 23.23 1.62 -5.40
CA ARG A 179 22.65 1.21 -6.70
C ARG A 179 22.21 2.42 -7.53
N SER A 180 21.76 3.47 -6.86
CA SER A 180 21.50 4.78 -7.46
C SER A 180 22.00 5.86 -6.51
N PRO A 181 23.19 6.46 -6.76
CA PRO A 181 23.72 7.56 -5.95
C PRO A 181 22.74 8.75 -5.87
N GLU A 182 22.03 9.03 -6.97
CA GLU A 182 21.04 10.10 -7.05
C GLU A 182 19.84 9.84 -6.14
N ALA A 183 19.33 8.61 -6.11
CA ALA A 183 18.23 8.25 -5.22
C ALA A 183 18.64 8.15 -3.75
N ALA A 184 19.85 7.68 -3.46
CA ALA A 184 20.39 7.67 -2.10
C ALA A 184 20.56 9.11 -1.58
N ARG A 185 21.03 10.04 -2.42
CA ARG A 185 21.10 11.46 -2.07
C ARG A 185 19.72 12.08 -1.88
N TYR A 186 18.77 11.79 -2.77
CA TYR A 186 17.38 12.22 -2.58
C TYR A 186 16.80 11.68 -1.26
N GLY A 187 17.05 10.41 -0.92
CA GLY A 187 16.66 9.84 0.37
C GLY A 187 17.27 10.58 1.56
N LEU A 188 18.54 10.99 1.44
CA LEU A 188 19.22 11.82 2.44
C LEU A 188 18.60 13.22 2.56
N VAL A 189 18.22 13.85 1.44
CA VAL A 189 17.52 15.14 1.44
C VAL A 189 16.26 15.05 2.27
N LEU A 190 15.39 14.05 2.01
CA LEU A 190 14.15 13.86 2.77
C LEU A 190 14.44 13.63 4.26
N ALA A 191 15.39 12.75 4.58
CA ALA A 191 15.76 12.44 5.95
C ALA A 191 16.28 13.67 6.72
N LEU A 192 17.09 14.51 6.07
CA LEU A 192 17.62 15.74 6.67
C LEU A 192 16.51 16.78 6.88
N THR A 193 15.59 16.93 5.93
CA THR A 193 14.42 17.79 6.07
C THR A 193 13.58 17.37 7.27
N ASP A 194 13.26 16.07 7.39
CA ASP A 194 12.49 15.52 8.50
C ASP A 194 13.22 15.65 9.85
N ALA A 195 14.56 15.63 9.84
CA ALA A 195 15.41 15.85 11.01
C ALA A 195 15.57 17.34 11.40
N GLY A 196 14.87 18.25 10.73
CA GLY A 196 14.98 19.70 10.95
C GLY A 196 16.30 20.32 10.47
N LYS A 197 17.07 19.58 9.65
CA LYS A 197 18.37 20.00 9.10
C LYS A 197 18.23 20.53 7.68
N ALA A 198 17.31 21.47 7.50
CA ALA A 198 16.89 21.95 6.19
C ALA A 198 18.02 22.58 5.36
N ASP A 199 19.03 23.18 6.00
CA ASP A 199 20.19 23.73 5.31
C ASP A 199 21.13 22.66 4.76
N GLU A 200 21.37 21.58 5.51
CA GLU A 200 22.09 20.41 5.00
C GLU A 200 21.29 19.73 3.87
N ALA A 201 19.96 19.64 4.01
CA ALA A 201 19.08 19.06 3.00
C ALA A 201 19.14 19.83 1.67
N ALA A 202 19.13 21.16 1.72
CA ALA A 202 19.25 22.00 0.52
C ALA A 202 20.58 21.79 -0.21
N LEU A 203 21.70 21.72 0.53
CA LEU A 203 23.02 21.46 -0.05
C LEU A 203 23.08 20.09 -0.76
N GLU A 204 22.44 19.06 -0.18
CA GLU A 204 22.34 17.75 -0.81
C GLU A 204 21.44 17.76 -2.04
N LEU A 205 20.34 18.53 -2.02
CA LEU A 205 19.44 18.65 -3.16
C LEU A 205 20.12 19.34 -4.35
N ASP A 206 20.90 20.40 -4.10
CA ASP A 206 21.69 21.09 -5.13
C ASP A 206 22.62 20.13 -5.90
N GLY A 207 23.15 19.11 -5.22
CA GLY A 207 24.02 18.08 -5.80
C GLY A 207 23.35 17.19 -6.86
N ILE A 208 22.01 17.12 -6.88
CA ILE A 208 21.23 16.36 -7.88
C ILE A 208 20.34 17.24 -8.76
N TRP A 209 20.03 18.47 -8.31
CA TRP A 209 19.10 19.38 -8.95
C TRP A 209 19.42 19.69 -10.42
N SER A 210 20.67 20.11 -10.68
CA SER A 210 21.09 20.59 -12.01
C SER A 210 20.93 19.57 -13.13
N LYS A 211 20.91 18.27 -12.81
CA LYS A 211 20.75 17.21 -13.81
C LYS A 211 19.32 17.14 -14.32
N ARG A 212 18.32 17.42 -13.48
CA ARG A 212 16.89 17.19 -13.75
C ARG A 212 15.99 18.17 -12.97
N PRO A 213 16.07 19.48 -13.24
CA PRO A 213 15.40 20.51 -12.44
C PRO A 213 13.87 20.44 -12.49
N ASP A 214 13.29 19.83 -13.54
CA ASP A 214 11.83 19.78 -13.72
C ASP A 214 11.15 18.58 -13.02
N ARG A 215 11.92 17.76 -12.29
CA ARG A 215 11.38 16.59 -11.59
C ARG A 215 10.46 16.99 -10.45
N ILE A 216 9.26 16.42 -10.45
CA ILE A 216 8.24 16.70 -9.44
C ILE A 216 8.74 16.33 -8.05
N GLU A 217 9.48 15.22 -7.92
CA GLU A 217 10.04 14.75 -6.67
C GLU A 217 11.00 15.78 -6.05
N TYR A 218 11.81 16.43 -6.89
CA TYR A 218 12.80 17.42 -6.42
C TYR A 218 12.12 18.73 -6.06
N ILE A 219 11.14 19.17 -6.87
CA ILE A 219 10.35 20.37 -6.57
C ILE A 219 9.58 20.20 -5.25
N ILE A 220 9.01 19.01 -5.00
CA ILE A 220 8.34 18.70 -3.74
C ILE A 220 9.34 18.72 -2.58
N ALA A 221 10.50 18.05 -2.71
CA ALA A 221 11.52 18.06 -1.66
C ALA A 221 12.04 19.48 -1.36
N ASP A 222 12.26 20.29 -2.39
CA ASP A 222 12.67 21.70 -2.27
C ASP A 222 11.59 22.56 -1.56
N ALA A 223 10.31 22.29 -1.83
CA ALA A 223 9.21 22.94 -1.13
C ALA A 223 9.09 22.46 0.33
N GLU A 224 9.32 21.18 0.61
CA GLU A 224 9.38 20.61 1.96
C GLU A 224 10.53 21.21 2.77
N ILE A 225 11.69 21.47 2.15
CA ILE A 225 12.82 22.21 2.75
C ILE A 225 12.41 23.64 3.12
N ASP A 226 11.76 24.37 2.20
CA ASP A 226 11.29 25.73 2.48
C ASP A 226 10.30 25.78 3.65
N MET A 227 9.38 24.81 3.72
CA MET A 227 8.48 24.65 4.86
C MET A 227 9.24 24.36 6.16
N ALA A 228 10.22 23.46 6.14
CA ALA A 228 11.07 23.15 7.30
C ALA A 228 11.92 24.34 7.77
N ARG A 229 12.25 25.28 6.87
CA ARG A 229 12.92 26.56 7.20
C ARG A 229 11.96 27.62 7.76
N GLY A 230 10.68 27.31 7.92
CA GLY A 230 9.65 28.29 8.29
C GLY A 230 9.38 29.32 7.19
N GLN A 231 9.57 28.94 5.92
CA GLN A 231 9.33 29.79 4.74
C GLN A 231 8.24 29.21 3.82
N PRO A 232 7.03 28.88 4.34
CA PRO A 232 6.00 28.21 3.56
C PRO A 232 5.50 29.05 2.36
N GLY A 233 5.57 30.37 2.42
CA GLY A 233 5.26 31.25 1.27
C GLY A 233 6.11 30.96 0.02
N LYS A 234 7.40 30.62 0.18
CA LYS A 234 8.26 30.23 -0.96
C LYS A 234 7.84 28.88 -1.55
N ALA A 235 7.48 27.93 -0.68
CA ALA A 235 6.94 26.64 -1.10
C ALA A 235 5.65 26.81 -1.90
N VAL A 236 4.74 27.68 -1.44
CA VAL A 236 3.48 28.04 -2.12
C VAL A 236 3.74 28.56 -3.53
N GLU A 237 4.64 29.54 -3.70
CA GLU A 237 4.94 30.13 -5.01
C GLU A 237 5.48 29.08 -6.01
N LYS A 238 6.42 28.25 -5.56
CA LYS A 238 7.07 27.21 -6.35
C LYS A 238 6.10 26.12 -6.78
N LEU A 239 5.31 25.61 -5.84
CA LEU A 239 4.31 24.57 -6.09
C LEU A 239 3.17 25.08 -6.97
N ALA A 240 2.71 26.31 -6.77
CA ALA A 240 1.70 26.93 -7.64
C ALA A 240 2.21 27.08 -9.08
N ALA A 241 3.48 27.49 -9.27
CA ALA A 241 4.09 27.55 -10.58
C ALA A 241 4.17 26.17 -11.24
N ARG A 242 4.54 25.13 -10.49
CA ARG A 242 4.62 23.76 -11.03
C ARG A 242 3.24 23.17 -11.35
N LEU A 243 2.22 23.42 -10.54
CA LEU A 243 0.85 22.96 -10.78
C LEU A 243 0.24 23.54 -12.06
N LYS A 244 0.65 24.74 -12.50
CA LYS A 244 0.25 25.28 -13.82
C LYS A 244 0.71 24.40 -14.98
N LEU A 245 1.86 23.74 -14.83
CA LEU A 245 2.42 22.83 -15.85
C LEU A 245 1.96 21.38 -15.67
N SER A 246 1.42 21.04 -14.51
CA SER A 246 0.97 19.67 -14.18
C SER A 246 -0.37 19.71 -13.44
N PRO A 247 -1.43 20.23 -14.08
CA PRO A 247 -2.73 20.41 -13.43
C PRO A 247 -3.29 19.05 -13.01
N GLY A 248 -3.86 18.98 -11.79
CA GLY A 248 -4.44 17.76 -11.24
C GLY A 248 -3.43 16.72 -10.74
N ASN A 249 -2.12 17.01 -10.74
CA ASN A 249 -1.14 16.11 -10.13
C ASN A 249 -1.35 16.04 -8.61
N HIS A 250 -1.79 14.88 -8.14
CA HIS A 250 -2.21 14.68 -6.75
C HIS A 250 -1.11 15.01 -5.73
N ALA A 251 0.12 14.52 -5.93
CA ALA A 251 1.22 14.76 -5.00
C ALA A 251 1.55 16.26 -4.87
N LEU A 252 1.66 16.97 -6.00
CA LEU A 252 1.87 18.42 -5.99
C LEU A 252 0.72 19.17 -5.33
N THR A 253 -0.53 18.78 -5.60
CA THR A 253 -1.71 19.41 -4.99
C THR A 253 -1.72 19.24 -3.47
N MET A 254 -1.41 18.03 -2.99
CA MET A 254 -1.34 17.73 -1.55
C MET A 254 -0.22 18.52 -0.87
N THR A 255 0.98 18.56 -1.44
CA THR A 255 2.09 19.37 -0.89
C THR A 255 1.75 20.87 -0.94
N TYR A 256 1.09 21.35 -2.00
CA TYR A 256 0.68 22.74 -2.15
C TYR A 256 -0.34 23.15 -1.08
N ALA A 257 -1.35 22.31 -0.84
CA ALA A 257 -2.34 22.55 0.20
C ALA A 257 -1.72 22.58 1.60
N ASN A 258 -0.77 21.68 1.89
CA ASN A 258 -0.02 21.71 3.14
C ASN A 258 0.83 22.99 3.28
N ALA A 259 1.50 23.43 2.21
CA ALA A 259 2.25 24.68 2.21
C ALA A 259 1.35 25.90 2.45
N LEU A 260 0.18 25.95 1.81
CA LEU A 260 -0.83 26.99 2.04
C LEU A 260 -1.33 26.99 3.49
N MET A 261 -1.57 25.81 4.06
CA MET A 261 -1.98 25.66 5.46
C MET A 261 -0.93 26.25 6.40
N GLN A 262 0.35 25.90 6.21
CA GLN A 262 1.46 26.42 7.02
C GLN A 262 1.72 27.92 6.81
N ASP A 263 1.43 28.45 5.63
CA ASP A 263 1.49 29.89 5.31
C ASP A 263 0.30 30.68 5.87
N GLY A 264 -0.59 30.05 6.63
CA GLY A 264 -1.79 30.68 7.20
C GLY A 264 -2.92 30.92 6.20
N LYS A 265 -2.83 30.37 4.99
CA LYS A 265 -3.81 30.51 3.89
C LYS A 265 -4.79 29.33 3.86
N ALA A 266 -5.36 29.00 5.02
CA ALA A 266 -6.25 27.84 5.19
C ALA A 266 -7.47 27.86 4.24
N HIS A 267 -8.10 29.03 4.03
CA HIS A 267 -9.23 29.15 3.09
C HIS A 267 -8.86 28.74 1.65
N ILE A 268 -7.65 29.09 1.18
CA ILE A 268 -7.18 28.71 -0.16
C ILE A 268 -6.85 27.22 -0.19
N ALA A 269 -6.22 26.70 0.86
CA ALA A 269 -5.94 25.27 0.97
C ALA A 269 -7.24 24.43 0.94
N GLU A 270 -8.31 24.93 1.55
CA GLU A 270 -9.61 24.28 1.56
C GLU A 270 -10.17 24.15 0.14
N GLU A 271 -10.22 25.26 -0.62
CA GLU A 271 -10.71 25.25 -2.01
C GLU A 271 -9.94 24.25 -2.88
N VAL A 272 -8.61 24.22 -2.72
CA VAL A 272 -7.72 23.29 -3.42
C VAL A 272 -8.06 21.84 -3.08
N LEU A 273 -8.22 21.51 -1.80
CA LEU A 273 -8.48 20.15 -1.33
C LEU A 273 -9.91 19.68 -1.64
N VAL A 274 -10.90 20.57 -1.60
CA VAL A 274 -12.27 20.28 -2.03
C VAL A 274 -12.33 19.99 -3.53
N ALA A 275 -11.50 20.66 -4.34
CA ALA A 275 -11.39 20.32 -5.76
C ALA A 275 -10.69 18.96 -5.95
N GLN A 276 -9.61 18.72 -5.21
CA GLN A 276 -8.84 17.47 -5.31
C GLN A 276 -9.64 16.26 -4.81
N SER A 277 -10.49 16.40 -3.80
CA SER A 277 -11.31 15.31 -3.25
C SER A 277 -12.27 14.71 -4.29
N LYS A 278 -12.67 15.49 -5.28
CA LYS A 278 -13.51 15.02 -6.40
C LYS A 278 -12.73 14.16 -7.39
N LEU A 279 -11.42 14.37 -7.51
CA LEU A 279 -10.54 13.62 -8.42
C LEU A 279 -9.97 12.37 -7.76
N THR A 280 -9.63 12.47 -6.48
CA THR A 280 -9.01 11.38 -5.70
C THR A 280 -9.80 11.14 -4.41
N PRO A 281 -11.09 10.71 -4.50
CA PRO A 281 -11.94 10.53 -3.32
C PRO A 281 -11.50 9.38 -2.42
N ASN A 282 -10.67 8.45 -2.91
CA ASN A 282 -10.25 7.25 -2.19
C ASN A 282 -8.91 7.42 -1.47
N ASP A 283 -8.37 8.64 -1.36
CA ASP A 283 -7.17 8.93 -0.58
C ASP A 283 -7.54 9.39 0.85
N PRO A 284 -7.29 8.58 1.88
CA PRO A 284 -7.51 9.01 3.26
C PRO A 284 -6.65 10.21 3.66
N GLY A 285 -5.42 10.31 3.14
CA GLY A 285 -4.51 11.41 3.46
C GLY A 285 -5.07 12.77 3.05
N LEU A 286 -5.74 12.82 1.90
CA LEU A 286 -6.51 13.97 1.44
C LEU A 286 -7.58 14.39 2.43
N TRP A 287 -8.46 13.48 2.82
CA TRP A 287 -9.58 13.80 3.71
C TRP A 287 -9.11 14.21 5.10
N TYR A 288 -8.01 13.62 5.58
CA TYR A 288 -7.35 14.04 6.81
C TYR A 288 -6.87 15.50 6.71
N LEU A 289 -6.10 15.83 5.68
CA LEU A 289 -5.59 17.20 5.50
C LEU A 289 -6.72 18.21 5.29
N LEU A 290 -7.76 17.83 4.53
CA LEU A 290 -8.93 18.69 4.30
C LEU A 290 -9.65 19.00 5.61
N ALA A 291 -9.82 18.01 6.50
CA ALA A 291 -10.43 18.23 7.80
C ALA A 291 -9.61 19.19 8.68
N GLU A 292 -8.28 19.06 8.69
CA GLU A 292 -7.40 19.95 9.46
C GLU A 292 -7.46 21.38 8.94
N VAL A 293 -7.40 21.55 7.61
CA VAL A 293 -7.53 22.84 6.95
C VAL A 293 -8.89 23.48 7.21
N GLN A 294 -9.98 22.72 7.14
CA GLN A 294 -11.34 23.21 7.42
C GLN A 294 -11.52 23.63 8.88
N GLY A 295 -10.82 22.99 9.81
CA GLY A 295 -10.76 23.43 11.20
C GLY A 295 -10.10 24.80 11.32
N LEU A 296 -8.98 25.00 10.63
CA LEU A 296 -8.23 26.26 10.63
C LEU A 296 -8.97 27.39 9.90
N SER A 297 -9.73 27.09 8.84
CA SER A 297 -10.57 28.07 8.14
C SER A 297 -11.91 28.34 8.83
N GLY A 298 -12.22 27.62 9.91
CA GLY A 298 -13.48 27.76 10.65
C GLY A 298 -14.70 27.10 9.98
N ASN A 299 -14.51 26.32 8.91
CA ASN A 299 -15.57 25.52 8.31
C ASN A 299 -15.81 24.22 9.12
N ILE A 300 -16.45 24.36 10.28
CA ILE A 300 -16.68 23.24 11.20
C ILE A 300 -17.60 22.17 10.61
N LEU A 301 -18.61 22.57 9.82
CA LEU A 301 -19.49 21.62 9.13
C LEU A 301 -18.69 20.77 8.13
N GLY A 302 -17.87 21.42 7.30
CA GLY A 302 -17.00 20.75 6.34
C GLY A 302 -16.02 19.81 7.03
N LEU A 303 -15.38 20.26 8.11
CA LEU A 303 -14.44 19.45 8.90
C LEU A 303 -15.07 18.11 9.32
N HIS A 304 -16.30 18.14 9.83
CA HIS A 304 -16.98 16.91 10.26
C HIS A 304 -17.29 15.99 9.07
N GLN A 305 -17.68 16.54 7.92
CA GLN A 305 -17.88 15.76 6.69
C GLN A 305 -16.56 15.13 6.21
N ALA A 306 -15.46 15.90 6.18
CA ALA A 306 -14.16 15.40 5.76
C ALA A 306 -13.62 14.31 6.70
N ARG A 307 -13.78 14.48 8.03
CA ARG A 307 -13.43 13.42 8.99
C ARG A 307 -14.26 12.17 8.81
N ALA A 308 -15.54 12.29 8.47
CA ALA A 308 -16.36 11.13 8.20
C ALA A 308 -15.80 10.33 7.02
N GLU A 309 -15.47 10.97 5.91
CA GLU A 309 -14.86 10.31 4.74
C GLU A 309 -13.52 9.66 5.07
N TYR A 310 -12.66 10.33 5.85
CA TYR A 310 -11.42 9.74 6.37
C TYR A 310 -11.70 8.44 7.14
N PHE A 311 -12.68 8.45 8.05
CA PHE A 311 -13.00 7.26 8.84
C PHE A 311 -13.64 6.15 8.01
N ILE A 312 -14.49 6.47 7.03
CA ILE A 312 -15.06 5.49 6.08
C ILE A 312 -13.94 4.75 5.35
N LEU A 313 -12.98 5.48 4.78
CA LEU A 313 -11.89 4.88 4.00
C LEU A 313 -10.93 4.03 4.86
N ASN A 314 -10.87 4.30 6.17
CA ASN A 314 -10.10 3.50 7.13
C ASN A 314 -10.93 2.38 7.79
N GLY A 315 -12.17 2.16 7.34
CA GLY A 315 -13.06 1.11 7.86
C GLY A 315 -13.64 1.38 9.25
N ASN A 316 -13.50 2.60 9.78
CA ASN A 316 -14.02 2.98 11.09
C ASN A 316 -15.41 3.65 10.97
N LEU A 317 -16.41 2.83 10.61
CA LEU A 317 -17.77 3.30 10.33
C LEU A 317 -18.46 3.97 11.53
N ASP A 318 -18.13 3.54 12.76
CA ASP A 318 -18.67 4.13 13.99
C ASP A 318 -18.22 5.58 14.19
N GLN A 319 -16.92 5.85 13.98
CA GLN A 319 -16.44 7.22 14.06
C GLN A 319 -16.97 8.06 12.90
N ALA A 320 -17.12 7.49 11.71
CA ALA A 320 -17.70 8.18 10.56
C ALA A 320 -19.15 8.66 10.84
N GLU A 321 -20.01 7.76 11.33
CA GLU A 321 -21.39 8.07 11.69
C GLU A 321 -21.46 9.18 12.75
N LYS A 322 -20.59 9.10 13.76
CA LYS A 322 -20.50 10.12 14.82
C LYS A 322 -20.16 11.49 14.25
N GLN A 323 -19.19 11.58 13.33
CA GLN A 323 -18.83 12.84 12.69
C GLN A 323 -19.97 13.39 11.83
N LEU A 324 -20.65 12.56 11.04
CA LEU A 324 -21.79 12.98 10.24
C LEU A 324 -22.97 13.46 11.11
N THR A 325 -23.17 12.85 12.28
CA THR A 325 -24.18 13.31 13.23
C THR A 325 -23.88 14.73 13.71
N TYR A 326 -22.62 15.04 14.04
CA TYR A 326 -22.21 16.42 14.38
C TYR A 326 -22.40 17.38 13.21
N ALA A 327 -22.03 16.97 11.98
CA ALA A 327 -22.27 17.78 10.78
C ALA A 327 -23.78 18.04 10.57
N LEU A 328 -24.63 17.04 10.82
CA LEU A 328 -26.08 17.14 10.65
C LEU A 328 -26.67 18.19 11.60
N GLU A 329 -26.23 18.22 12.86
CA GLU A 329 -26.67 19.24 13.83
C GLU A 329 -26.30 20.66 13.42
N LEU A 330 -25.10 20.84 12.84
CA LEU A 330 -24.62 22.13 12.34
C LEU A 330 -25.32 22.56 11.05
N SER A 331 -25.87 21.61 10.28
CA SER A 331 -26.58 21.88 9.03
C SER A 331 -28.06 22.29 9.22
N ARG A 332 -28.54 22.41 10.46
CA ARG A 332 -29.95 22.76 10.77
C ARG A 332 -30.32 24.11 10.14
N GLY A 333 -31.06 24.07 9.04
CA GLY A 333 -31.47 25.25 8.25
C GLY A 333 -31.05 25.18 6.78
N ASP A 334 -30.09 24.32 6.43
CA ASP A 334 -29.72 24.01 5.05
C ASP A 334 -30.25 22.62 4.68
N TYR A 335 -31.44 22.59 4.09
CA TYR A 335 -32.12 21.36 3.70
C TYR A 335 -31.28 20.49 2.76
N LEU A 336 -30.57 21.09 1.79
CA LEU A 336 -29.80 20.33 0.81
C LEU A 336 -28.61 19.65 1.48
N THR A 337 -27.90 20.37 2.35
CA THR A 337 -26.77 19.81 3.09
C THR A 337 -27.22 18.75 4.09
N SER A 338 -28.29 18.98 4.84
CA SER A 338 -28.86 17.95 5.73
C SER A 338 -29.28 16.69 4.96
N ALA A 339 -29.90 16.83 3.79
CA ALA A 339 -30.30 15.69 2.96
C ALA A 339 -29.10 14.86 2.50
N ARG A 340 -27.99 15.52 2.07
CA ARG A 340 -26.75 14.83 1.69
C ARG A 340 -26.11 14.09 2.86
N ILE A 341 -26.09 14.70 4.05
CA ILE A 341 -25.54 14.06 5.25
C ILE A 341 -26.38 12.84 5.65
N ASN A 342 -27.71 12.96 5.61
CA ASN A 342 -28.61 11.84 5.88
C ASN A 342 -28.43 10.70 4.87
N GLN A 343 -28.26 11.02 3.59
CA GLN A 343 -27.94 9.98 2.59
C GLN A 343 -26.63 9.29 2.93
N ARG A 344 -25.59 10.03 3.30
CA ARG A 344 -24.29 9.45 3.65
C ARG A 344 -24.35 8.57 4.91
N LEU A 345 -25.17 8.94 5.89
CA LEU A 345 -25.47 8.09 7.06
C LEU A 345 -26.15 6.77 6.63
N ALA A 346 -27.08 6.84 5.68
CA ALA A 346 -27.71 5.63 5.12
C ALA A 346 -26.70 4.75 4.36
N ASP A 347 -25.76 5.36 3.61
CA ASP A 347 -24.69 4.61 2.95
C ASP A 347 -23.82 3.85 3.97
N ILE A 348 -23.47 4.48 5.10
CA ILE A 348 -22.72 3.81 6.18
C ILE A 348 -23.50 2.61 6.74
N ALA A 349 -24.82 2.76 6.94
CA ALA A 349 -25.66 1.66 7.40
C ALA A 349 -25.69 0.50 6.39
N ALA A 350 -25.73 0.80 5.09
CA ALA A 350 -25.65 -0.21 4.04
C ALA A 350 -24.28 -0.92 4.03
N MET A 351 -23.17 -0.18 4.15
CA MET A 351 -21.83 -0.76 4.24
C MET A 351 -21.71 -1.73 5.42
N ARG A 352 -22.26 -1.39 6.59
CA ARG A 352 -22.29 -2.30 7.75
C ARG A 352 -23.05 -3.59 7.44
N ALA A 353 -24.23 -3.46 6.84
CA ALA A 353 -25.05 -4.62 6.49
C ALA A 353 -24.31 -5.54 5.51
N GLU A 354 -23.54 -5.01 4.56
CA GLU A 354 -22.72 -5.80 3.63
C GLU A 354 -21.54 -6.51 4.31
N MET A 355 -21.00 -5.97 5.40
CA MET A 355 -19.89 -6.57 6.15
C MET A 355 -20.31 -7.71 7.10
N ASP A 356 -21.60 -7.75 7.48
CA ASP A 356 -22.15 -8.78 8.37
C ASP A 356 -22.53 -10.09 7.62
N PHE A 357 -22.37 -10.12 6.28
CA PHE A 357 -22.52 -11.30 5.43
C PHE A 357 -21.16 -11.79 4.92
#